data_AF-A0A932KAZ5-F1
#
_entry.id   AF-A0A932KAZ5-F1
#
_cell.length_a   1.000
_cell.length_b   1.000
_cell.length_c   1.000
_cell.angle_alpha   90.00
_cell.angle_beta   90.00
_cell.angle_gamma   90.00
#
_symmetry.space_group_name_H-M   'P 1'
#
loop_
_entity.id
_entity.type
_entity.pdbx_description
1 polymer ?
#
loop_
_entity_poly.entity_id
_entity_poly.type
_entity_poly.pdbx_seq_one_letter_code
_entity_poly.pdbx_strand_id
1 'polypeptide(L)'
;MKKSIFLAPLFLLAACGPTINEGAAITLEQLLENPLYAEQYYDLLLERMVELEIQKDPILEEGSKKSLVEDVRRDALAKAREATAKQREGFMGVFVPAKEQAHGEALYVDDTLYLGPSFDSPPGPDLRVYLSTLVDPRDGEFPDEQSLDLGRLESPFGTQRFSVKPTDSPELYRTAVLYDADLDRMYSFAQLSQ
;
A
#
# COMPACT_ATOMS: atom_id res chain seq x y z
N MET A 1 56.45 15.21 -49.94
CA MET A 1 56.49 16.26 -48.90
C MET A 1 55.22 16.17 -48.08
N LYS A 2 55.35 16.03 -46.74
CA LYS A 2 54.41 16.43 -45.65
C LYS A 2 52.93 15.96 -45.77
N LYS A 3 52.23 15.43 -44.77
CA LYS A 3 52.42 15.08 -43.35
C LYS A 3 51.17 14.24 -42.99
N SER A 4 51.30 13.28 -42.07
CA SER A 4 50.22 12.50 -41.44
C SER A 4 49.12 13.36 -40.82
N ILE A 5 47.93 12.79 -40.62
CA ILE A 5 47.25 12.64 -39.29
C ILE A 5 46.21 11.50 -39.41
N PHE A 6 46.42 10.48 -38.58
CA PHE A 6 45.45 9.46 -38.18
C PHE A 6 44.41 10.08 -37.24
N LEU A 7 43.12 9.78 -37.39
CA LEU A 7 42.18 9.82 -36.26
C LEU A 7 41.00 8.85 -36.51
N ALA A 8 41.10 7.66 -35.94
CA ALA A 8 39.94 6.97 -35.35
C ALA A 8 40.06 7.23 -33.83
N PRO A 9 38.97 7.30 -33.03
CA PRO A 9 38.26 6.07 -32.68
C PRO A 9 36.78 6.18 -32.24
N LEU A 10 36.19 4.98 -32.08
CA LEU A 10 35.33 4.50 -30.98
C LEU A 10 33.98 5.18 -30.65
N PHE A 11 32.93 4.34 -30.81
CA PHE A 11 31.95 3.90 -29.79
C PHE A 11 31.09 4.92 -29.02
N LEU A 12 29.90 4.42 -28.64
CA LEU A 12 28.88 4.94 -27.71
C LEU A 12 27.73 5.66 -28.46
N LEU A 13 26.46 5.25 -28.39
CA LEU A 13 25.77 4.41 -27.42
C LEU A 13 24.74 3.51 -28.11
N ALA A 14 24.76 2.23 -27.72
CA ALA A 14 23.55 1.47 -27.62
C ALA A 14 22.58 2.23 -26.72
N ALA A 15 21.54 2.83 -27.31
CA ALA A 15 20.36 3.20 -26.57
C ALA A 15 19.57 1.91 -26.28
N CYS A 16 20.13 1.07 -25.41
CA CYS A 16 19.30 0.30 -24.50
C CYS A 16 18.73 1.31 -23.51
N GLY A 17 17.72 2.06 -23.97
CA GLY A 17 16.79 2.66 -23.02
C GLY A 17 16.21 1.53 -22.18
N PRO A 18 15.94 1.74 -20.89
CA PRO A 18 15.20 0.75 -20.12
C PRO A 18 13.88 0.55 -20.87
N THR A 19 13.75 -0.62 -21.49
CA THR A 19 12.45 -1.17 -21.84
C THR A 19 11.62 -1.04 -20.57
N ILE A 20 10.55 -0.26 -20.73
CA ILE A 20 9.44 -0.10 -19.80
C ILE A 20 9.24 -1.44 -19.11
N ASN A 21 9.39 -1.47 -17.77
CA ASN A 21 9.14 -2.67 -16.98
C ASN A 21 7.66 -3.05 -17.17
N GLU A 22 7.40 -3.90 -18.16
CA GLU A 22 6.17 -4.64 -18.31
C GLU A 22 5.99 -5.52 -17.07
N GLY A 23 5.02 -5.19 -16.23
CA GLY A 23 4.39 -6.12 -15.28
C GLY A 23 5.33 -6.80 -14.28
N ALA A 24 6.16 -6.04 -13.55
CA ALA A 24 6.79 -6.59 -12.36
C ALA A 24 5.69 -7.03 -11.38
N ALA A 25 5.51 -8.34 -11.23
CA ALA A 25 4.57 -8.89 -10.25
C ALA A 25 4.95 -8.39 -8.85
N ILE A 26 3.98 -7.85 -8.11
CA ILE A 26 4.20 -7.40 -6.74
C ILE A 26 4.62 -8.61 -5.91
N THR A 27 5.77 -8.50 -5.25
CA THR A 27 6.33 -9.55 -4.38
C THR A 27 5.68 -9.53 -3.00
N LEU A 28 5.73 -10.64 -2.27
CA LEU A 28 5.25 -10.69 -0.89
C LEU A 28 5.98 -9.68 -0.02
N GLU A 29 7.29 -9.54 -0.20
CA GLU A 29 8.13 -8.59 0.52
C GLU A 29 7.62 -7.15 0.35
N GLN A 30 7.20 -6.78 -0.86
CA GLN A 30 6.60 -5.47 -1.13
C GLN A 30 5.22 -5.30 -0.51
N LEU A 31 4.41 -6.36 -0.43
CA LEU A 31 3.11 -6.30 0.26
C LEU A 31 3.29 -6.15 1.78
N LEU A 32 4.30 -6.80 2.34
CA LEU A 32 4.63 -6.73 3.77
C LEU A 32 5.18 -5.36 4.20
N GLU A 33 5.54 -4.47 3.27
CA GLU A 33 5.82 -3.06 3.58
C GLU A 33 4.56 -2.31 4.04
N ASN A 34 3.37 -2.78 3.67
CA ASN A 34 2.11 -2.22 4.14
C ASN A 34 1.75 -2.77 5.54
N PRO A 35 1.68 -1.94 6.59
CA PRO A 35 1.41 -2.40 7.95
C PRO A 35 0.05 -3.09 8.12
N LEU A 36 -0.97 -2.70 7.34
CA LEU A 36 -2.29 -3.35 7.36
C LEU A 36 -2.23 -4.76 6.78
N TYR A 37 -1.49 -4.93 5.69
CA TYR A 37 -1.28 -6.26 5.08
C TYR A 37 -0.41 -7.15 5.96
N ALA A 38 0.68 -6.60 6.51
CA ALA A 38 1.62 -7.32 7.33
C ALA A 38 0.96 -7.92 8.58
N GLU A 39 0.15 -7.13 9.30
CA GLU A 39 -0.60 -7.64 10.46
C GLU A 39 -1.49 -8.81 10.05
N GLN A 40 -2.36 -8.62 9.06
CA GLN A 40 -3.29 -9.68 8.64
C GLN A 40 -2.55 -10.94 8.16
N TYR A 41 -1.46 -10.78 7.40
CA TYR A 41 -0.66 -11.92 6.92
C TYR A 41 -0.08 -12.73 8.09
N TYR A 42 0.55 -12.05 9.05
CA TYR A 42 1.20 -12.73 10.16
C TYR A 42 0.20 -13.29 11.18
N ASP A 43 -0.95 -12.65 11.36
CA ASP A 43 -2.04 -13.19 12.18
C ASP A 43 -2.63 -14.47 11.57
N LEU A 44 -2.87 -14.48 10.26
CA LEU A 44 -3.32 -15.69 9.56
C LEU A 44 -2.27 -16.80 9.61
N LEU A 45 -0.98 -16.47 9.45
CA LEU A 45 0.10 -17.44 9.56
C LEU A 45 0.17 -18.04 10.98
N LEU A 46 0.09 -17.19 11.99
CA LEU A 46 0.04 -17.57 13.41
C LEU A 46 -1.15 -18.50 13.68
N GLU A 47 -2.34 -18.13 13.22
CA GLU A 47 -3.56 -18.93 13.36
C GLU A 47 -3.37 -20.32 12.75
N ARG A 48 -2.83 -20.40 11.51
CA ARG A 48 -2.55 -21.68 10.86
C ARG A 48 -1.57 -22.55 11.64
N MET A 49 -0.54 -21.97 12.25
CA MET A 49 0.41 -22.73 13.06
C MET A 49 -0.23 -23.27 14.35
N VAL A 50 -1.10 -22.47 14.98
CA VAL A 50 -1.87 -22.90 16.17
C VAL A 50 -2.89 -23.98 15.82
N GLU A 51 -3.53 -23.88 14.65
CA GLU A 51 -4.52 -24.84 14.19
C GLU A 51 -3.93 -26.25 14.05
N LEU A 52 -2.68 -26.38 13.58
CA LEU A 52 -1.97 -27.67 13.54
C LEU A 52 -1.87 -28.32 14.93
N GLU A 53 -1.60 -27.54 15.97
CA GLU A 53 -1.50 -28.02 17.35
C GLU A 53 -2.87 -28.45 17.89
N ILE A 54 -3.91 -27.64 17.65
CA ILE A 54 -5.29 -27.93 18.07
C ILE A 54 -5.80 -29.23 17.42
N GLN A 55 -5.56 -29.38 16.11
CA GLN A 55 -5.99 -30.55 15.35
C GLN A 55 -5.13 -31.79 15.62
N LYS A 56 -4.03 -31.65 16.37
CA LYS A 56 -3.03 -32.70 16.60
C LYS A 56 -2.55 -33.28 15.27
N ASP A 57 -2.19 -32.40 14.34
CA ASP A 57 -1.76 -32.83 13.01
C ASP A 57 -0.54 -33.78 13.13
N PRO A 58 -0.55 -34.94 12.45
CA PRO A 58 0.54 -35.91 12.50
C PRO A 58 1.91 -35.33 12.13
N ILE A 59 1.95 -34.22 11.37
CA ILE A 59 3.20 -33.52 11.01
C ILE A 59 3.99 -33.07 12.25
N LEU A 60 3.32 -32.87 13.39
CA LEU A 60 3.91 -32.43 14.65
C LEU A 60 4.55 -33.56 15.48
N GLU A 61 4.37 -34.83 15.07
CA GLU A 61 5.07 -35.96 15.70
C GLU A 61 6.57 -35.94 15.36
N GLU A 62 6.94 -35.35 14.23
CA GLU A 62 8.32 -35.13 13.82
C GLU A 62 8.91 -33.93 14.58
N GLY A 63 9.87 -34.18 15.46
CA GLY A 63 10.45 -33.14 16.33
C GLY A 63 11.03 -31.92 15.61
N SER A 64 11.61 -32.09 14.41
CA SER A 64 12.12 -30.97 13.60
C SER A 64 11.00 -30.10 13.04
N LYS A 65 9.91 -30.70 12.55
CA LYS A 65 8.75 -29.97 12.03
C LYS A 65 7.99 -29.27 13.14
N LYS A 66 7.85 -29.93 14.31
CA LYS A 66 7.30 -29.30 15.51
C LYS A 66 8.11 -28.07 15.92
N SER A 67 9.45 -28.17 15.97
CA SER A 67 10.31 -27.02 16.28
C SER A 67 10.14 -25.89 15.26
N LEU A 68 10.05 -26.21 13.96
CA LEU A 68 9.83 -25.22 12.92
C LEU A 68 8.50 -24.48 13.13
N VAL A 69 7.41 -25.20 13.42
CA VAL A 69 6.09 -24.60 13.69
C VAL A 69 6.16 -23.64 14.89
N GLU A 70 6.86 -24.04 15.97
CA GLU A 70 7.07 -23.20 17.15
C GLU A 70 7.86 -21.93 16.85
N ASP A 71 8.93 -22.04 16.06
CA ASP A 71 9.75 -20.90 15.67
C ASP A 71 8.97 -19.93 14.78
N VAL A 72 8.23 -20.45 13.78
CA VAL A 72 7.35 -19.65 12.91
C VAL A 72 6.26 -18.97 13.72
N ARG A 73 5.65 -19.66 14.69
CA ARG A 73 4.63 -19.10 15.58
C ARG A 73 5.15 -17.88 16.34
N ARG A 74 6.36 -17.99 16.91
CA ARG A 74 6.99 -16.91 17.66
C ARG A 74 7.34 -15.72 16.75
N ASP A 75 7.87 -16.00 15.57
CA ASP A 75 8.24 -14.97 14.59
C ASP A 75 7.00 -14.23 14.07
N ALA A 76 5.96 -14.96 13.66
CA ALA A 76 4.70 -14.37 13.19
C ALA A 76 4.07 -13.47 14.26
N LEU A 77 4.00 -13.92 15.52
CA LEU A 77 3.50 -13.10 16.62
C LEU A 77 4.32 -11.82 16.83
N ALA A 78 5.65 -11.89 16.71
CA ALA A 78 6.50 -10.73 16.86
C ALA A 78 6.26 -9.70 15.73
N LYS A 79 6.17 -10.18 14.48
CA LYS A 79 5.96 -9.33 13.31
C LYS A 79 4.55 -8.75 13.23
N ALA A 80 3.53 -9.50 13.62
CA ALA A 80 2.17 -8.98 13.76
C ALA A 80 2.15 -7.80 14.74
N ARG A 81 2.80 -7.94 15.91
CA ARG A 81 2.92 -6.85 16.90
C ARG A 81 3.68 -5.64 16.39
N GLU A 82 4.74 -5.86 15.61
CA GLU A 82 5.49 -4.77 14.96
C GLU A 82 4.60 -4.01 13.98
N ALA A 83 3.85 -4.73 13.14
CA ALA A 83 2.89 -4.14 12.22
C ALA A 83 1.79 -3.34 12.95
N THR A 84 1.17 -3.90 13.99
CA THR A 84 0.19 -3.19 14.82
C THR A 84 0.80 -1.95 15.48
N ALA A 85 2.05 -2.03 15.97
CA ALA A 85 2.73 -0.88 16.54
C ALA A 85 2.92 0.22 15.49
N LYS A 86 3.28 -0.15 14.26
CA LYS A 86 3.44 0.80 13.16
C LYS A 86 2.13 1.47 12.76
N GLN A 87 1.02 0.72 12.75
CA GLN A 87 -0.31 1.28 12.49
C GLN A 87 -0.68 2.38 13.51
N ARG A 88 -0.32 2.19 14.79
CA ARG A 88 -0.60 3.17 15.87
C ARG A 88 0.21 4.46 15.78
N GLU A 89 1.29 4.47 14.99
CA GLU A 89 2.05 5.70 14.71
C GLU A 89 1.35 6.57 13.65
N GLY A 90 0.47 5.98 12.84
CA GLY A 90 -0.21 6.63 11.73
C GLY A 90 -1.62 7.11 12.03
N PHE A 91 -2.27 7.64 11.01
CA PHE A 91 -3.68 8.01 11.02
C PHE A 91 -4.47 6.99 10.19
N MET A 92 -5.44 6.33 10.80
CA MET A 92 -6.22 5.28 10.16
C MET A 92 -7.68 5.71 10.00
N GLY A 93 -8.32 5.21 8.94
CA GLY A 93 -9.73 5.43 8.67
C GLY A 93 -10.35 4.30 7.88
N VAL A 94 -11.65 4.11 8.05
CA VAL A 94 -12.45 3.16 7.26
C VAL A 94 -13.18 3.93 6.17
N PHE A 95 -13.19 3.41 4.94
CA PHE A 95 -13.96 4.03 3.86
C PHE A 95 -15.46 3.99 4.15
N VAL A 96 -16.09 5.16 4.02
CA VAL A 96 -17.54 5.34 4.05
C VAL A 96 -18.03 5.82 2.69
N PRO A 97 -19.21 5.37 2.24
CA PRO A 97 -19.73 5.74 0.94
C PRO A 97 -20.10 7.23 0.88
N ALA A 98 -19.80 7.88 -0.25
CA ALA A 98 -20.31 9.21 -0.59
C ALA A 98 -21.37 9.11 -1.70
N LYS A 99 -20.95 8.71 -2.90
CA LYS A 99 -21.85 8.42 -4.03
C LYS A 99 -21.77 6.99 -4.52
N GLU A 100 -20.63 6.35 -4.31
CA GLU A 100 -20.39 4.93 -4.60
C GLU A 100 -19.89 4.23 -3.34
N GLN A 101 -19.98 2.90 -3.33
CA GLN A 101 -19.53 2.12 -2.19
C GLN A 101 -18.05 1.79 -2.34
N ALA A 102 -17.26 1.98 -1.30
CA ALA A 102 -15.93 1.38 -1.19
C ALA A 102 -15.79 0.81 0.21
N HIS A 103 -15.00 -0.25 0.36
CA HIS A 103 -14.73 -0.89 1.63
C HIS A 103 -13.24 -0.93 1.93
N GLY A 104 -12.94 -1.33 3.16
CA GLY A 104 -11.59 -1.46 3.66
C GLY A 104 -11.11 -0.18 4.35
N GLU A 105 -9.81 -0.16 4.59
CA GLU A 105 -9.16 0.79 5.48
C GLU A 105 -8.05 1.53 4.74
N ALA A 106 -7.79 2.75 5.18
CA ALA A 106 -6.65 3.55 4.79
C ALA A 106 -5.81 3.86 6.02
N LEU A 107 -4.49 3.79 5.88
CA LEU A 107 -3.50 4.14 6.90
C LEU A 107 -2.52 5.14 6.31
N TYR A 108 -2.40 6.31 6.91
CA TYR A 108 -1.37 7.29 6.57
C TYR A 108 -0.26 7.27 7.63
N VAL A 109 0.94 6.84 7.23
CA VAL A 109 2.14 6.76 8.09
C VAL A 109 3.40 6.90 7.25
N ASP A 110 4.45 7.52 7.79
CA ASP A 110 5.75 7.72 7.12
C ASP A 110 5.64 8.20 5.67
N ASP A 111 4.92 9.31 5.46
CA ASP A 111 4.71 9.91 4.14
C ASP A 111 4.13 8.92 3.09
N THR A 112 3.36 7.94 3.54
CA THR A 112 2.73 6.93 2.68
C THR A 112 1.30 6.68 3.10
N LEU A 113 0.38 6.74 2.12
CA LEU A 113 -1.00 6.28 2.31
C LEU A 113 -1.10 4.83 1.83
N TYR A 114 -1.42 3.94 2.76
CA TYR A 114 -1.62 2.52 2.54
C TYR A 114 -3.12 2.20 2.47
N LEU A 115 -3.53 1.40 1.49
CA LEU A 115 -4.85 0.78 1.45
C LEU A 115 -4.75 -0.66 1.97
N GLY A 116 -5.71 -1.06 2.78
CA GLY A 116 -5.73 -2.36 3.42
C GLY A 116 -5.94 -3.54 2.47
N PRO A 117 -5.61 -4.77 2.90
CA PRO A 117 -5.89 -6.01 2.16
C PRO A 117 -7.37 -6.25 1.81
N SER A 118 -8.29 -5.73 2.62
CA SER A 118 -9.74 -5.83 2.40
C SER A 118 -10.32 -4.71 1.53
N PHE A 119 -9.46 -3.84 0.96
CA PHE A 119 -9.92 -2.73 0.15
C PHE A 119 -10.63 -3.20 -1.12
N ASP A 120 -11.80 -2.62 -1.38
CA ASP A 120 -12.49 -2.77 -2.67
C ASP A 120 -13.26 -1.51 -3.05
N SER A 121 -13.36 -1.25 -4.35
CA SER A 121 -14.23 -0.22 -4.91
C SER A 121 -14.76 -0.62 -6.30
N PRO A 122 -15.91 -0.09 -6.74
CA PRO A 122 -16.27 -0.06 -8.15
C PRO A 122 -15.16 0.64 -8.95
N PRO A 123 -14.86 0.17 -10.17
CA PRO A 123 -13.94 0.89 -11.05
C PRO A 123 -14.59 2.17 -11.56
N GLY A 124 -13.77 3.17 -11.88
CA GLY A 124 -14.15 4.41 -12.54
C GLY A 124 -13.24 4.71 -13.74
N PRO A 125 -13.67 5.53 -14.71
CA PRO A 125 -12.85 5.96 -15.84
C PRO A 125 -11.52 6.60 -15.40
N ASP A 126 -11.52 7.54 -14.44
CA ASP A 126 -10.30 8.10 -13.83
C ASP A 126 -10.46 8.22 -12.30
N LEU A 127 -10.59 7.07 -11.62
CA LEU A 127 -10.69 7.02 -10.17
C LEU A 127 -9.31 7.27 -9.52
N ARG A 128 -9.21 8.33 -8.72
CA ARG A 128 -7.97 8.80 -8.10
C ARG A 128 -8.09 8.85 -6.58
N VAL A 129 -6.93 8.81 -5.93
CA VAL A 129 -6.82 8.88 -4.47
C VAL A 129 -6.25 10.24 -4.08
N TYR A 130 -6.93 10.91 -3.15
CA TYR A 130 -6.53 12.20 -2.63
C TYR A 130 -6.35 12.16 -1.11
N LEU A 131 -5.50 13.05 -0.58
CA LEU A 131 -5.54 13.48 0.81
C LEU A 131 -6.12 14.89 0.90
N SER A 132 -6.95 15.14 1.91
CA SER A 132 -7.60 16.42 2.14
C SER A 132 -7.43 16.88 3.58
N THR A 133 -7.39 18.20 3.78
CA THR A 133 -7.42 18.84 5.10
C THR A 133 -8.83 18.94 5.67
N LEU A 134 -9.86 18.75 4.84
CA LEU A 134 -11.25 18.70 5.25
C LEU A 134 -11.55 17.44 6.06
N VAL A 135 -12.31 17.59 7.15
CA VAL A 135 -12.81 16.46 7.95
C VAL A 135 -13.93 15.72 7.21
N ASP A 136 -14.85 16.46 6.59
CA ASP A 136 -15.83 15.92 5.66
C ASP A 136 -15.64 16.60 4.30
N PRO A 137 -15.13 15.88 3.29
CA PRO A 137 -14.83 16.48 1.99
C PRO A 137 -16.10 16.84 1.21
N ARG A 138 -17.29 16.47 1.71
CA ARG A 138 -18.59 16.82 1.10
C ARG A 138 -19.09 18.20 1.50
N ASP A 139 -18.52 18.79 2.55
CA ASP A 139 -18.93 20.09 3.09
C ASP A 139 -18.33 21.28 2.31
N GLY A 140 -17.55 21.00 1.25
CA GLY A 140 -16.89 22.00 0.41
C GLY A 140 -16.83 21.60 -1.07
N GLU A 141 -16.15 22.44 -1.86
CA GLU A 141 -15.74 22.08 -3.21
C GLU A 141 -14.63 21.02 -3.14
N PHE A 142 -14.70 20.01 -3.99
CA PHE A 142 -13.70 18.94 -3.98
C PHE A 142 -13.38 18.47 -5.41
N PRO A 143 -12.11 18.31 -5.77
CA PRO A 143 -10.90 18.67 -5.00
C PRO A 143 -10.76 20.19 -4.82
N ASP A 144 -10.23 20.64 -3.67
CA ASP A 144 -9.89 22.05 -3.44
C ASP A 144 -8.38 22.31 -3.64
N GLU A 145 -7.94 23.56 -3.43
CA GLU A 145 -6.53 23.94 -3.58
C GLU A 145 -5.58 23.27 -2.56
N GLN A 146 -6.12 22.72 -1.47
CA GLN A 146 -5.36 22.04 -0.41
C GLN A 146 -5.37 20.52 -0.56
N SER A 147 -6.26 19.97 -1.40
CA SER A 147 -6.30 18.56 -1.75
C SER A 147 -5.01 18.14 -2.46
N LEU A 148 -4.40 17.08 -1.95
CA LEU A 148 -3.22 16.47 -2.54
C LEU A 148 -3.63 15.24 -3.35
N ASP A 149 -3.49 15.33 -4.66
CA ASP A 149 -3.66 14.20 -5.58
C ASP A 149 -2.46 13.24 -5.46
N LEU A 150 -2.74 12.00 -5.05
CA LEU A 150 -1.74 10.96 -4.90
C LEU A 150 -1.60 10.07 -6.14
N GLY A 151 -2.49 10.23 -7.12
CA GLY A 151 -2.51 9.48 -8.36
C GLY A 151 -3.73 8.59 -8.52
N ARG A 152 -3.74 7.85 -9.64
CA ARG A 152 -4.83 6.97 -10.03
C ARG A 152 -4.83 5.69 -9.18
N LEU A 153 -6.01 5.21 -8.85
CA LEU A 153 -6.20 3.88 -8.29
C LEU A 153 -5.84 2.83 -9.35
N GLU A 154 -4.80 2.02 -9.09
CA GLU A 154 -4.29 1.05 -10.06
C GLU A 154 -5.18 -0.20 -10.13
N SER A 155 -5.71 -0.61 -8.98
CA SER A 155 -6.59 -1.77 -8.84
C SER A 155 -7.84 -1.41 -8.03
N PRO A 156 -9.05 -1.83 -8.44
CA PRO A 156 -10.24 -1.71 -7.60
C PRO A 156 -10.22 -2.65 -6.40
N PHE A 157 -9.18 -3.47 -6.23
CA PHE A 157 -9.09 -4.48 -5.18
C PHE A 157 -7.74 -4.49 -4.49
N GLY A 158 -7.78 -4.77 -3.19
CA GLY A 158 -6.64 -5.14 -2.39
C GLY A 158 -5.66 -4.01 -2.11
N THR A 159 -4.51 -4.46 -1.61
CA THR A 159 -3.46 -3.62 -1.04
C THR A 159 -2.80 -2.75 -2.09
N GLN A 160 -2.75 -1.45 -1.82
CA GLN A 160 -2.07 -0.45 -2.62
C GLN A 160 -1.37 0.54 -1.70
N ARG A 161 -0.41 1.29 -2.26
CA ARG A 161 0.29 2.34 -1.54
C ARG A 161 0.46 3.55 -2.44
N PHE A 162 0.44 4.71 -1.81
CA PHE A 162 0.60 5.99 -2.49
C PHE A 162 1.63 6.82 -1.74
N SER A 163 2.68 7.24 -2.44
CA SER A 163 3.68 8.12 -1.87
C SER A 163 3.11 9.51 -1.68
N VAL A 164 3.22 10.02 -0.46
CA VAL A 164 2.89 11.38 -0.08
C VAL A 164 4.19 12.18 -0.08
N LYS A 165 4.17 13.41 -0.58
CA LYS A 165 5.36 14.25 -0.48
C LYS A 165 5.59 14.59 0.99
N PRO A 166 6.84 14.48 1.51
CA PRO A 166 7.13 14.85 2.88
C PRO A 166 6.63 16.26 3.20
N THR A 167 5.94 16.38 4.32
CA THR A 167 5.36 17.63 4.81
C THR A 167 5.70 17.83 6.28
N ASP A 168 5.88 19.08 6.69
CA ASP A 168 6.15 19.41 8.10
C ASP A 168 4.92 19.24 9.00
N SER A 169 3.73 19.03 8.42
CA SER A 169 2.46 18.93 9.16
C SER A 169 1.55 17.83 8.59
N PRO A 170 1.95 16.55 8.64
CA PRO A 170 1.16 15.43 8.13
C PRO A 170 -0.21 15.30 8.81
N GLU A 171 -0.33 15.73 10.07
CA GLU A 171 -1.57 15.73 10.85
C GLU A 171 -2.65 16.68 10.30
N LEU A 172 -2.32 17.55 9.36
CA LEU A 172 -3.30 18.40 8.69
C LEU A 172 -4.17 17.60 7.71
N TYR A 173 -3.68 16.48 7.18
CA TYR A 173 -4.49 15.62 6.32
C TYR A 173 -5.45 14.79 7.18
N ARG A 174 -6.73 15.11 7.07
CA ARG A 174 -7.81 14.53 7.87
C ARG A 174 -8.60 13.45 7.15
N THR A 175 -8.52 13.40 5.82
CA THR A 175 -9.36 12.49 5.04
C THR A 175 -8.63 11.97 3.81
N ALA A 176 -8.72 10.67 3.55
CA ALA A 176 -8.41 10.06 2.26
C ALA A 176 -9.69 9.97 1.40
N VAL A 177 -9.64 10.39 0.14
CA VAL A 177 -10.83 10.49 -0.72
C VAL A 177 -10.61 9.72 -2.01
N LEU A 178 -11.60 8.92 -2.42
CA LEU A 178 -11.70 8.37 -3.76
C LEU A 178 -12.57 9.29 -4.61
N TYR A 179 -12.01 9.83 -5.68
CA TYR A 179 -12.69 10.78 -6.55
C TYR A 179 -12.42 10.46 -8.02
N ASP A 180 -13.48 10.38 -8.80
CA ASP A 180 -13.41 10.17 -10.24
C ASP A 180 -13.33 11.52 -10.95
N ALA A 181 -12.17 11.80 -11.55
CA ALA A 181 -11.88 13.09 -12.16
C ALA A 181 -12.57 13.29 -13.51
N ASP A 182 -12.85 12.20 -14.24
CA ASP A 182 -13.56 12.27 -15.52
C ASP A 182 -15.07 12.49 -15.30
N LEU A 183 -15.62 11.97 -14.20
CA LEU A 183 -17.03 12.08 -13.85
C LEU A 183 -17.35 13.23 -12.88
N ASP A 184 -16.34 13.94 -12.38
CA ASP A 184 -16.47 14.96 -11.33
C ASP A 184 -17.29 14.43 -10.14
N ARG A 185 -16.86 13.30 -9.59
CA ARG A 185 -17.66 12.52 -8.62
C ARG A 185 -16.84 11.89 -7.52
N MET A 186 -17.16 12.27 -6.28
CA MET A 186 -16.63 11.59 -5.09
C MET A 186 -17.29 10.22 -4.90
N TYR A 187 -16.50 9.16 -4.90
CA TYR A 187 -16.97 7.79 -4.68
C TYR A 187 -17.17 7.56 -3.19
N SER A 188 -16.09 7.63 -2.41
CA SER A 188 -16.04 7.35 -0.98
C SER A 188 -14.92 8.17 -0.32
N PHE A 189 -14.87 8.17 1.01
CA PHE A 189 -13.78 8.77 1.75
C PHE A 189 -13.57 8.05 3.08
N ALA A 190 -12.36 8.13 3.64
CA ALA A 190 -11.99 7.60 4.94
C ALA A 190 -11.46 8.74 5.82
N GLN A 191 -12.12 8.99 6.94
CA GLN A 191 -11.67 9.97 7.93
C GLN A 191 -10.49 9.38 8.71
N LEU A 192 -9.34 10.03 8.61
CA LEU A 192 -8.08 9.59 9.18
C LEU A 192 -7.93 10.15 10.59
N SER A 193 -7.81 9.25 11.57
CA SER A 193 -7.60 9.57 12.98
C SER A 193 -6.55 8.66 13.61
N GLN A 194 -5.84 9.18 14.60
CA GLN A 194 -5.00 8.39 15.51
C GLN A 194 -5.82 7.69 16.58
#